data_AF-A0A074Z482-F1
#
_entry.id   AF-A0A074Z482-F1
#
_cell.length_a   1.000
_cell.length_b   1.000
_cell.length_c   1.000
_cell.angle_alpha   90.00
_cell.angle_beta   90.00
_cell.angle_gamma   90.00
#
_symmetry.space_group_name_H-M   'P 1'
#
loop_
_entity.id
_entity.type
_entity.pdbx_description
1 polymer ?
#
loop_
_entity_poly.entity_id
_entity_poly.type
_entity_poly.pdbx_seq_one_letter_code
_entity_poly.pdbx_strand_id
1 'polypeptide(L)' 'LLPSGSITNDTVLSVINALYFKGNWNSPFIKERTTTEEFHCLDGKRIAVKMMFVKAMFGYNSWDACAAHVLRLPFKDT' A
#
# COMPACT_ATOMS: atom_id res chain seq x y z
N LEU A 1 18.86 -4.28 3.69
CA LEU A 1 20.25 -4.74 3.95
C LEU A 1 21.01 -4.66 2.64
N LEU A 2 22.24 -4.14 2.66
CA LEU A 2 23.02 -3.97 1.44
C LEU A 2 23.37 -5.34 0.84
N PRO A 3 23.23 -5.53 -0.48
CA PRO A 3 23.62 -6.78 -1.12
C PRO A 3 25.09 -7.13 -0.86
N SER A 4 25.40 -8.42 -0.75
CA SER A 4 26.79 -8.86 -0.63
C SER A 4 27.61 -8.36 -1.81
N GLY A 5 28.80 -7.82 -1.53
CA GLY A 5 29.70 -7.25 -2.55
C GLY A 5 29.36 -5.83 -3.00
N SER A 6 28.31 -5.20 -2.48
CA SER A 6 27.96 -3.81 -2.83
C SER A 6 28.86 -2.75 -2.19
N ILE A 7 29.60 -3.10 -1.14
CA ILE A 7 30.67 -2.27 -0.57
C ILE A 7 32.00 -2.94 -0.92
N THR A 8 32.87 -2.21 -1.59
CA THR A 8 34.20 -2.64 -2.03
C THR A 8 35.28 -1.77 -1.40
N ASN A 9 36.54 -2.14 -1.59
CA ASN A 9 37.69 -1.36 -1.10
C ASN A 9 37.78 0.05 -1.72
N ASP A 10 37.12 0.29 -2.86
CA ASP A 10 37.07 1.60 -3.53
C ASP A 10 35.89 2.47 -3.08
N THR A 11 35.02 1.95 -2.21
CA THR A 11 33.83 2.68 -1.73
C THR A 11 34.24 3.80 -0.77
N VAL A 12 34.10 5.04 -1.21
CA VAL A 12 34.47 6.22 -0.40
C VAL A 12 33.37 6.64 0.59
N LEU A 13 32.09 6.53 0.21
CA LEU A 13 30.96 6.89 1.06
C LEU A 13 29.70 6.09 0.67
N SER A 14 28.93 5.68 1.68
CA SER A 14 27.57 5.17 1.51
C SER A 14 26.61 6.00 2.35
N VAL A 15 25.55 6.52 1.73
CA VAL A 15 24.47 7.24 2.42
C VAL A 15 23.22 6.38 2.39
N ILE A 16 22.72 6.01 3.56
CA ILE A 16 21.61 5.08 3.71
C ILE A 16 20.48 5.79 4.43
N ASN A 17 19.27 5.69 3.87
CA ASN A 17 18.04 6.11 4.53
C ASN A 17 17.08 4.92 4.60
N ALA A 18 16.42 4.75 5.74
CA ALA A 18 15.42 3.71 5.96
C ALA A 18 14.20 4.33 6.66
N LEU A 19 13.01 4.02 6.15
CA LEU A 19 11.73 4.45 6.69
C LEU A 19 10.89 3.20 6.99
N TYR A 20 10.33 3.14 8.20
CA TYR A 20 9.35 2.13 8.59
C TYR A 20 8.05 2.81 9.00
N PHE A 21 6.94 2.35 8.44
CA PHE A 21 5.62 2.84 8.79
C PHE A 21 4.67 1.67 9.06
N LYS A 22 4.02 1.71 10.22
CA LYS A 22 2.94 0.80 10.60
C LYS A 22 1.89 1.58 11.37
N GLY A 23 0.81 1.95 10.68
CA GLY A 23 -0.31 2.67 11.24
C GLY A 23 -1.51 1.75 11.52
N ASN A 24 -2.27 2.07 12.56
CA ASN A 24 -3.59 1.48 12.77
C ASN A 24 -4.62 2.32 12.02
N TRP A 25 -5.54 1.69 11.29
CA TRP A 25 -6.64 2.43 10.64
C TRP A 25 -7.60 3.03 11.68
N ASN A 26 -8.13 4.21 11.41
CA ASN A 26 -9.21 4.80 12.21
C ASN A 26 -10.49 3.93 12.14
N SER A 27 -10.81 3.44 10.94
CA SER A 27 -11.85 2.43 10.71
C SER A 27 -11.19 1.11 10.29
N PRO A 28 -10.96 0.17 11.23
CA PRO A 28 -10.22 -1.06 10.94
C PRO A 28 -11.01 -2.05 10.09
N PHE A 29 -10.28 -2.81 9.27
CA PHE A 29 -10.81 -3.94 8.53
C PHE A 29 -10.99 -5.15 9.47
N ILE A 30 -12.17 -5.76 9.44
CA ILE A 30 -12.45 -7.00 10.17
C ILE A 30 -11.81 -8.15 9.39
N LYS A 31 -10.91 -8.91 10.03
CA LYS A 31 -10.11 -9.95 9.37
C LYS A 31 -10.98 -11.01 8.71
N GLU A 32 -12.08 -11.39 9.37
CA GLU A 32 -13.03 -12.41 8.93
C GLU A 32 -13.83 -11.97 7.70
N ARG A 33 -13.84 -10.67 7.38
CA ARG A 33 -14.46 -10.13 6.16
C ARG A 33 -13.48 -10.05 4.98
N THR A 34 -12.26 -10.54 5.15
CA THR A 34 -11.29 -10.63 4.05
C THR A 34 -11.58 -11.86 3.22
N THR A 35 -12.01 -11.68 1.97
CA THR A 35 -12.38 -12.76 1.05
C THR A 35 -11.37 -12.89 -0.08
N THR A 36 -11.41 -14.01 -0.80
CA THR A 36 -10.65 -14.16 -2.04
C THR A 36 -11.44 -13.49 -3.16
N GLU A 37 -10.87 -12.50 -3.82
CA GLU A 37 -11.50 -11.76 -4.93
C GLU A 37 -10.56 -11.67 -6.15
N GLU A 38 -11.11 -11.36 -7.31
CA GLU A 38 -10.35 -11.14 -8.55
C GLU A 38 -9.67 -9.76 -8.56
N PHE A 39 -8.38 -9.71 -8.93
CA PHE A 39 -7.63 -8.48 -9.18
C PHE A 39 -7.16 -8.45 -10.63
N HIS A 40 -7.36 -7.30 -11.30
CA HIS A 40 -6.97 -7.08 -12.68
C HIS A 40 -5.57 -6.45 -12.75
N CYS A 41 -4.59 -7.22 -13.21
CA CYS A 41 -3.22 -6.77 -13.41
C CYS A 41 -3.08 -5.87 -14.63
N LEU A 42 -2.01 -5.07 -14.66
CA LEU A 42 -1.70 -4.17 -15.78
C LEU A 42 -1.49 -4.93 -17.10
N ASP A 43 -0.96 -6.15 -17.04
CA ASP A 43 -0.77 -7.03 -18.20
C ASP A 43 -2.06 -7.76 -18.64
N GLY A 44 -3.21 -7.39 -18.08
CA GLY A 44 -4.53 -7.97 -18.40
C GLY A 44 -4.82 -9.29 -17.70
N LYS A 45 -3.88 -9.87 -16.95
CA LYS A 45 -4.14 -11.08 -16.17
C LYS A 45 -5.09 -10.82 -15.01
N ARG A 46 -5.82 -11.87 -14.64
CA ARG A 46 -6.69 -11.90 -13.47
C ARG A 46 -6.08 -12.83 -12.45
N ILE A 47 -5.86 -12.33 -11.23
CA ILE A 47 -5.31 -13.12 -10.13
C ILE A 47 -6.22 -13.08 -8.92
N ALA A 48 -6.25 -14.16 -8.16
CA ALA A 48 -6.98 -14.22 -6.90
C ALA A 48 -6.16 -13.59 -5.77
N VAL A 49 -6.72 -12.60 -5.07
CA VAL A 49 -6.08 -11.91 -3.94
C VAL A 49 -6.96 -11.93 -2.69
N LYS A 50 -6.36 -11.75 -1.52
CA LYS A 50 -7.10 -11.54 -0.27
C LYS A 50 -7.53 -10.07 -0.18
N MET A 51 -8.78 -9.78 -0.53
CA MET A 51 -9.34 -8.44 -0.52
C MET A 51 -9.99 -8.15 0.83
N MET A 52 -9.52 -7.10 1.51
CA MET A 52 -10.10 -6.67 2.78
C MET A 52 -11.39 -5.87 2.53
N PHE A 53 -12.36 -5.98 3.45
CA PHE A 53 -13.63 -5.26 3.33
C PHE A 53 -13.96 -4.44 4.59
N VAL A 54 -14.38 -3.20 4.37
CA VAL A 54 -14.92 -2.30 5.40
C VAL A 54 -16.02 -1.42 4.80
N LYS A 55 -17.05 -1.11 5.58
CA LYS A 55 -18.10 -0.16 5.24
C LYS A 55 -18.21 0.89 6.34
N ALA A 56 -17.82 2.12 6.03
CA ALA A 56 -17.85 3.26 6.93
C ALA A 56 -17.93 4.57 6.11
N MET A 57 -18.05 5.71 6.79
CA MET A 57 -17.94 7.01 6.13
C MET A 57 -16.47 7.35 5.88
N PHE A 58 -16.15 7.68 4.64
CA PHE A 58 -14.81 8.04 4.21
C PHE A 58 -14.85 9.32 3.37
N GLY A 59 -13.75 10.07 3.38
CA GLY A 59 -13.55 11.13 2.42
C GLY A 59 -13.41 10.52 1.02
N TYR A 60 -14.18 11.03 0.07
CA TYR A 60 -14.21 10.53 -1.30
C TYR A 60 -14.27 11.70 -2.28
N ASN A 61 -13.61 11.53 -3.44
CA ASN A 61 -13.74 12.46 -4.55
C ASN A 61 -13.58 11.72 -5.90
N SER A 62 -14.18 12.24 -6.97
CA SER A 62 -13.78 11.88 -8.33
C SER A 62 -12.69 12.85 -8.83
N TRP A 63 -11.80 12.34 -9.66
CA TRP A 63 -10.75 13.12 -10.30
C TRP A 63 -10.81 12.90 -11.81
N ASP A 64 -11.67 13.68 -12.45
CA ASP A 64 -12.03 13.49 -13.87
C ASP A 64 -10.83 13.68 -14.80
N ALA A 65 -9.94 14.65 -14.49
CA ALA A 65 -8.72 14.87 -15.27
C ALA A 65 -7.79 13.65 -15.32
N CYS A 66 -7.90 12.73 -14.35
CA CYS A 66 -7.16 11.48 -14.29
C CYS A 66 -8.04 10.25 -14.51
N ALA A 67 -9.32 10.43 -14.85
CA ALA A 67 -10.32 9.35 -14.93
C ALA A 67 -10.29 8.41 -13.71
N ALA A 68 -10.19 8.97 -12.50
CA ALA A 68 -9.93 8.21 -11.28
C ALA A 68 -10.93 8.54 -10.16
N HIS A 69 -11.04 7.62 -9.19
CA HIS A 69 -11.74 7.83 -7.93
C HIS A 69 -10.74 7.81 -6.77
N VAL A 70 -10.90 8.72 -5.83
CA VAL A 70 -9.99 8.91 -4.69
C VAL A 70 -10.76 8.64 -3.41
N LEU A 71 -10.22 7.76 -2.56
CA LEU A 71 -10.77 7.42 -1.25
C LEU A 71 -9.71 7.69 -0.16
N ARG A 72 -10.07 8.45 0.87
CA ARG A 72 -9.20 8.71 2.02
C ARG A 72 -9.49 7.72 3.15
N LEU A 73 -8.49 6.93 3.51
CA LEU A 73 -8.49 6.03 4.66
C LEU A 73 -7.56 6.59 5.75
N PRO A 74 -8.07 7.25 6.79
CA PRO A 74 -7.23 7.83 7.84
C PRO A 74 -6.67 6.74 8.77
N PHE A 75 -5.45 6.96 9.25
CA PHE A 75 -4.92 6.22 10.39
C PHE A 75 -5.46 6.81 11.69
N LYS A 76 -5.34 6.07 12.79
CA LYS A 76 -5.57 6.62 14.13
C LYS A 76 -4.52 7.71 14.37
N ASP A 77 -4.95 8.76 15.06
CA ASP A 77 -4.11 9.88 15.50
C ASP A 77 -3.57 10.77 14.35
N THR A 78 -4.24 10.76 13.18
CA THR A 78 -4.09 11.71 12.05
C THR A 78 -5.42 12.26 11.59
#